data_AF-A0A453P771-F1
#
_entry.id   AF-A0A453P771-F1
#
_cell.length_a   1.000
_cell.length_b   1.000
_cell.length_c   1.000
_cell.angle_alpha   90.00
_cell.angle_beta   90.00
_cell.angle_gamma   90.00
#
_symmetry.space_group_name_H-M   'P 1'
#
loop_
_entity.id
_entity.type
_entity.pdbx_description
1 polymer ?
#
loop_
_entity_poly.entity_id
_entity_poly.type
_entity_poly.pdbx_seq_one_letter_code
_entity_poly.pdbx_strand_id
1 'polypeptide(L)' 'MVGGALISVYPDDLTFLFELDKPCYCNLKVVNNSEHHVAFKVRAISIPRRRMDSGFPLCV' A
#
# COMPACT_ATOMS: atom_id res chain seq x y z
N MET A 1 25.70 -7.22 -5.04
CA MET A 1 24.89 -6.47 -6.02
C MET A 1 23.72 -5.86 -5.28
N VAL A 2 23.83 -4.61 -4.84
CA VAL A 2 22.66 -3.89 -4.29
C VAL A 2 21.98 -3.23 -5.48
N GLY A 3 21.04 -3.95 -6.09
CA GLY A 3 20.14 -3.33 -7.07
C GLY A 3 19.36 -2.25 -6.34
N GLY A 4 19.53 -0.99 -6.76
CA GLY A 4 18.81 0.14 -6.19
C GLY A 4 17.30 -0.11 -6.22
N ALA A 5 16.58 0.47 -5.27
CA ALA A 5 15.13 0.33 -5.21
C ALA A 5 14.48 0.91 -6.48
N LEU A 6 13.87 0.04 -7.30
CA LEU A 6 13.17 0.43 -8.54
C LEU A 6 11.96 1.33 -8.26
N ILE A 7 11.40 1.23 -7.07
CA ILE A 7 10.30 2.05 -6.59
C ILE A 7 10.62 2.66 -5.23
N SER A 8 10.17 3.89 -5.01
CA SER A 8 10.10 4.51 -3.68
C SER A 8 8.66 4.54 -3.20
N VAL A 9 8.44 4.30 -1.92
CA VAL A 9 7.11 4.22 -1.32
C VAL A 9 7.02 5.26 -0.21
N TYR A 10 5.92 6.02 -0.16
CA TYR A 10 5.69 7.04 0.87
C TYR A 10 4.22 7.07 1.32
N PRO A 11 3.95 7.37 2.60
CA PRO A 11 4.92 7.47 3.71
C PRO A 11 5.52 6.11 4.09
N ASP A 12 6.66 6.12 4.79
CA ASP A 12 7.29 4.88 5.30
C ASP A 12 6.39 4.18 6.34
N ASP A 13 5.68 4.98 7.14
CA ASP A 13 4.68 4.51 8.10
C ASP A 13 3.27 4.88 7.65
N LEU A 14 2.38 3.88 7.59
CA LEU A 14 0.98 4.10 7.25
C LEU A 14 0.16 4.52 8.46
N THR A 15 -0.42 5.71 8.39
CA THR A 15 -1.39 6.21 9.38
C THR A 15 -2.81 6.03 8.87
N PHE A 16 -3.70 5.54 9.73
CA PHE A 16 -5.12 5.40 9.43
C PHE A 16 -5.92 6.26 10.39
N LEU A 17 -6.76 7.14 9.86
CA LEU A 17 -7.73 7.84 10.69
C LEU A 17 -8.81 6.84 11.10
N PHE A 18 -8.90 6.57 12.40
CA PHE A 18 -9.88 5.64 12.95
C PHE A 18 -11.09 6.40 13.50
N GLU A 19 -12.27 6.04 12.98
CA GLU A 19 -13.56 6.45 13.53
C GLU A 19 -14.41 5.18 13.73
N LEU A 20 -15.11 5.12 14.86
CA LEU A 20 -15.96 3.98 15.18
C LEU A 20 -17.05 3.81 14.10
N ASP A 21 -17.27 2.56 13.66
CA ASP A 21 -18.25 2.17 12.64
C ASP A 21 -18.06 2.82 11.25
N LYS A 22 -16.90 3.42 10.98
CA LYS A 22 -16.55 3.95 9.67
C LYS A 22 -15.35 3.22 9.05
N PRO A 23 -15.35 3.00 7.72
CA PRO A 23 -14.18 2.49 7.04
C PRO A 23 -13.01 3.48 7.17
N CYS A 24 -11.81 2.94 7.37
CA CYS A 24 -10.58 3.72 7.47
C CYS A 24 -9.82 3.63 6.13
N TYR A 25 -9.31 4.76 5.66
CA TYR A 25 -8.53 4.83 4.43
C TYR A 25 -7.17 5.46 4.70
N CYS A 26 -6.16 5.06 3.91
CA CYS A 26 -4.86 5.70 3.86
C CYS A 26 -4.40 5.81 2.41
N ASN A 27 -3.58 6.81 2.12
CA ASN A 27 -2.95 6.95 0.82
C ASN A 27 -1.54 6.36 0.86
N LEU A 28 -1.19 5.60 -0.18
CA LEU A 28 0.16 5.11 -0.41
C LEU A 28 0.64 5.67 -1.75
N LYS A 29 1.75 6.42 -1.76
CA LYS A 29 2.39 6.91 -2.96
C LYS A 29 3.49 5.96 -3.36
N VAL A 30 3.43 5.49 -4.60
CA VAL A 30 4.50 4.70 -5.23
C VAL A 30 5.10 5.52 -6.35
N VAL A 31 6.41 5.72 -6.29
CA VAL A 31 7.19 6.43 -7.31
C VAL A 31 8.07 5.41 -8.02
N ASN A 32 7.93 5.31 -9.33
CA ASN A 32 8.85 4.54 -10.16
C ASN A 32 10.11 5.39 -10.41
N ASN A 33 11.27 4.90 -9.99
CA ASN A 33 12.55 5.60 -10.13
C ASN A 33 13.29 5.24 -11.42
N SER A 34 12.67 4.47 -12.30
CA SER A 34 13.24 4.01 -13.56
C SER A 34 12.50 4.57 -14.78
N GLU A 35 13.15 4.51 -15.93
CA GLU A 35 12.58 4.93 -17.21
C GLU A 35 11.63 3.88 -17.81
N HIS A 36 11.61 2.66 -17.26
CA HIS A 36 10.80 1.55 -17.76
C HIS A 36 9.54 1.35 -16.92
N HIS A 37 8.53 0.71 -17.50
CA HIS A 37 7.35 0.29 -16.74
C HIS A 37 7.74 -0.77 -15.70
N VAL A 38 7.31 -0.55 -14.45
CA VAL A 38 7.52 -1.48 -13.33
C VAL A 38 6.18 -2.03 -12.87
N ALA A 39 6.05 -3.35 -12.88
CA ALA A 39 4.92 -4.05 -12.27
C ALA A 39 5.20 -4.30 -10.79
N PHE A 40 4.21 -4.04 -9.93
CA PHE A 40 4.31 -4.32 -8.49
C PHE A 40 3.03 -4.99 -7.98
N LYS A 41 3.16 -5.76 -6.89
CA LYS A 41 2.04 -6.45 -6.23
C LYS A 41 2.01 -6.06 -4.76
N VAL A 42 0.88 -5.51 -4.31
CA VAL A 42 0.65 -5.17 -2.91
C VAL A 42 0.32 -6.44 -2.13
N ARG A 43 0.94 -6.61 -0.95
CA ARG A 43 0.60 -7.65 0.03
C ARG A 43 0.34 -6.98 1.38
N ALA A 44 -0.81 -7.27 1.97
CA ALA A 44 -1.11 -6.87 3.35
C ALA A 44 -0.89 -8.07 4.28
N ILE A 45 -0.15 -7.86 5.38
CA ILE A 45 -0.11 -8.81 6.48
C ILE A 45 -1.23 -8.45 7.47
N SER A 46 -2.36 -9.14 7.38
CA SER A 46 -3.45 -8.94 8.33
C SER A 46 -3.03 -9.50 9.69
N ILE A 47 -2.78 -8.61 10.66
CA ILE A 47 -2.73 -9.00 12.07
C ILE A 47 -4.19 -9.33 12.45
N PRO A 48 -4.50 -10.49 13.05
CA PRO A 48 -5.86 -10.99 13.18
C PRO A 48 -6.62 -10.20 14.25
N ARG A 49 -7.06 -8.98 13.93
CA ARG A 49 -8.01 -8.23 14.76
C ARG A 49 -9.06 -7.41 14.02
N ARG A 50 -9.10 -7.36 12.68
CA ARG A 50 -10.24 -6.75 11.97
C ARG A 50 -10.57 -7.51 10.69
N ARG A 51 -11.85 -7.87 10.55
CA ARG A 51 -12.42 -8.43 9.32
C ARG A 51 -12.19 -7.41 8.20
N MET A 52 -11.48 -7.85 7.18
CA MET A 52 -11.40 -7.15 5.90
C MET A 52 -12.64 -7.61 5.13
N ASP A 53 -13.79 -7.01 5.41
CA ASP A 53 -15.00 -7.29 4.64
C ASP A 53 -14.77 -6.76 3.22
N SER A 54 -14.52 -7.70 2.32
CA SER A 54 -14.65 -7.64 0.85
C SER A 54 -14.29 -6.33 0.14
N GLY A 55 -13.11 -6.32 -0.49
CA GLY A 55 -12.84 -5.51 -1.68
C GLY A 55 -11.92 -4.31 -1.46
N PHE A 56 -10.61 -4.53 -1.58
CA PHE A 56 -9.73 -3.47 -2.07
C PHE A 56 -9.80 -3.46 -3.60
N PRO A 57 -10.10 -2.33 -4.26
CA PRO A 57 -10.07 -2.27 -5.71
C PRO A 57 -8.63 -2.51 -6.18
N LEU A 58 -8.48 -3.43 -7.13
CA LEU A 58 -7.32 -3.47 -8.01
C LEU A 58 -7.26 -2.10 -8.70
N CYS A 59 -6.29 -1.26 -8.37
CA CYS A 59 -5.89 -0.19 -9.27
C CYS A 59 -5.10 -0.84 -10.41
N VAL A 60 -5.77 -1.10 -11.53
CA VAL A 60 -5.19 -1.24 -12.88
C VAL A 60 -5.79 -0.15 -13.74
#